data_AF-A0AA39LQB6-F1
#
_entry.id   AF-A0AA39LQB6-F1
#
_cell.length_a   1.000
_cell.length_b   1.000
_cell.length_c   1.000
_cell.angle_alpha   90.00
_cell.angle_beta   90.00
_cell.angle_gamma   90.00
#
_symmetry.space_group_name_H-M   'P 1'
#
loop_
_entity.id
_entity.type
_entity.pdbx_description
1 polymer ?
#
loop_
_entity_poly.entity_id
_entity_poly.type
_entity_poly.pdbx_seq_one_letter_code
_entity_poly.pdbx_strand_id
1 'polypeptide(L)'
;MVQDNVVVGIVYLSVALFCLPLHLVIIFILGGLANAGWIAMIMMVLVLALNRLEVVGEIRIISCATSTKMYTMLTFLSWMIGVAFFCCYLTPHTGMKYNHRNFYWSLEGEENITEALSDAETYSTIPALAIALLIYAKKALISTKKILSNQEIRILLQALIICGCIVLEICCWHWGDHFLPNSFYTPIVINTMWILENGALNPTLYLIMNKSIRRKFVDIVSFSKNYQLFVSANSVPTPISQNR
;
A
#
# COMPACT_ATOMS: atom_id res chain seq x y z
N MET A 1 -21.58 32.29 -33.87
CA MET A 1 -22.35 31.43 -32.96
C MET A 1 -22.39 29.96 -33.39
N VAL A 2 -22.99 29.58 -34.53
CA VAL A 2 -23.01 28.15 -34.93
C VAL A 2 -21.61 27.61 -35.24
N GLN A 3 -20.77 28.39 -35.92
CA GLN A 3 -19.42 27.98 -36.31
C GLN A 3 -18.48 27.81 -35.11
N ASP A 4 -18.65 28.64 -34.06
CA ASP A 4 -17.84 28.58 -32.84
C ASP A 4 -18.12 27.29 -32.04
N ASN A 5 -19.39 26.86 -31.99
CA ASN A 5 -19.79 25.62 -31.33
C ASN A 5 -19.23 24.37 -32.02
N VAL A 6 -19.07 24.40 -33.36
CA VAL A 6 -18.49 23.28 -34.12
C VAL A 6 -17.00 23.11 -33.81
N VAL A 7 -16.24 24.21 -33.75
CA VAL A 7 -14.80 24.17 -33.43
C VAL A 7 -14.59 23.64 -32.01
N VAL A 8 -15.36 24.13 -31.04
CA VAL A 8 -15.30 23.65 -29.65
C VAL A 8 -15.62 22.15 -29.57
N GLY A 9 -16.66 21.67 -30.28
CA GLY A 9 -17.01 20.25 -30.34
C GLY A 9 -15.88 19.37 -30.91
N ILE A 10 -15.22 19.80 -31.98
CA ILE A 10 -14.08 19.08 -32.57
C ILE A 10 -12.90 18.99 -31.60
N VAL A 11 -12.59 20.08 -30.89
CA VAL A 11 -11.52 20.09 -29.89
C VAL A 11 -11.84 19.12 -28.74
N TYR A 12 -13.05 19.15 -28.20
CA TYR A 12 -13.46 18.22 -27.14
C TYR A 12 -13.41 16.76 -27.59
N LEU A 13 -13.89 16.46 -28.81
CA LEU A 13 -13.83 15.10 -29.34
C LEU A 13 -12.39 14.64 -29.54
N SER A 14 -11.51 15.50 -30.04
CA SER A 14 -10.09 15.18 -30.25
C SER A 14 -9.38 14.91 -28.91
N VAL A 15 -9.63 15.74 -27.91
CA VAL A 15 -9.10 15.56 -26.55
C VAL A 15 -9.64 14.27 -25.95
N ALA A 16 -10.94 13.98 -26.07
CA ALA A 16 -11.53 12.75 -25.56
C ALA A 16 -10.94 11.50 -26.24
N LEU A 17 -10.80 11.53 -27.58
CA LEU A 17 -10.21 10.42 -28.34
C LEU A 17 -8.75 10.14 -27.97
N PHE A 18 -7.99 11.17 -27.61
CA PHE A 18 -6.60 11.00 -27.17
C PHE A 18 -6.48 10.62 -25.69
N CYS A 19 -7.23 11.29 -24.81
CA CYS A 19 -7.13 11.10 -23.38
C CYS A 19 -7.76 9.78 -22.90
N LEU A 20 -8.84 9.30 -23.53
CA LEU A 20 -9.53 8.08 -23.12
C LEU A 20 -8.63 6.83 -23.18
N PRO A 21 -7.95 6.49 -24.30
CA PRO A 21 -7.09 5.31 -24.34
C PRO A 21 -5.90 5.45 -23.39
N LEU A 22 -5.31 6.64 -23.27
CA LEU A 22 -4.23 6.90 -22.33
C LEU A 22 -4.68 6.67 -20.89
N HIS A 23 -5.86 7.19 -20.53
CA HIS A 23 -6.47 7.00 -19.22
C HIS A 23 -6.72 5.53 -18.90
N LEU A 24 -7.24 4.76 -19.87
CA LEU A 24 -7.46 3.32 -19.71
C LEU A 24 -6.15 2.55 -19.46
N VAL A 25 -5.09 2.86 -20.22
CA VAL A 25 -3.77 2.25 -20.03
C VAL A 25 -3.19 2.62 -18.65
N ILE A 26 -3.30 3.88 -18.25
CA ILE A 26 -2.83 4.34 -16.93
C ILE A 26 -3.58 3.60 -15.82
N ILE A 27 -4.90 3.52 -15.87
CA ILE A 27 -5.71 2.80 -14.87
C ILE A 27 -5.29 1.33 -14.79
N PHE A 28 -5.11 0.68 -15.94
CA PHE A 28 -4.68 -0.72 -15.99
C PHE A 28 -3.32 -0.94 -15.31
N ILE A 29 -2.33 -0.11 -15.64
CA ILE A 29 -0.99 -0.18 -15.03
C ILE A 29 -1.05 0.11 -13.53
N LEU A 30 -1.81 1.14 -13.12
CA LEU A 30 -1.95 1.51 -11.71
C LEU A 30 -2.66 0.43 -10.90
N GLY A 31 -3.69 -0.20 -11.45
CA GLY A 31 -4.40 -1.31 -10.82
C GLY A 31 -3.47 -2.50 -10.58
N GLY A 32 -2.72 -2.91 -11.62
CA GLY A 32 -1.74 -3.98 -11.50
C GLY A 32 -0.63 -3.65 -10.50
N LEU A 33 -0.13 -2.40 -10.52
CA LEU A 33 0.92 -1.95 -9.59
C LEU A 33 0.41 -1.95 -8.14
N ALA A 34 -0.81 -1.49 -7.92
CA ALA A 34 -1.41 -1.44 -6.59
C ALA A 34 -1.64 -2.86 -6.02
N ASN A 35 -2.21 -3.78 -6.81
CA ASN A 35 -2.44 -5.16 -6.35
C ASN A 35 -1.12 -5.92 -6.12
N ALA A 36 -0.14 -5.77 -7.02
CA ALA A 36 1.19 -6.34 -6.83
C ALA A 36 1.94 -5.75 -5.61
N GLY A 37 1.78 -4.45 -5.37
CA GLY A 37 2.33 -3.76 -4.21
C GLY A 37 1.74 -4.28 -2.89
N TRP A 38 0.44 -4.56 -2.86
CA TRP A 38 -0.24 -5.16 -1.71
C TRP A 38 0.30 -6.56 -1.39
N ILE A 39 0.50 -7.42 -2.39
CA ILE A 39 1.10 -8.76 -2.20
C ILE A 39 2.54 -8.63 -1.67
N ALA A 40 3.35 -7.77 -2.27
CA ALA A 40 4.73 -7.53 -1.81
C ALA A 40 4.76 -7.03 -0.36
N MET A 41 3.83 -6.15 0.01
CA MET A 41 3.68 -5.65 1.38
C MET A 41 3.40 -6.78 2.38
N ILE A 42 2.50 -7.72 2.07
CA ILE A 42 2.21 -8.88 2.92
C ILE A 42 3.47 -9.73 3.13
N MET A 43 4.24 -9.96 2.06
CA MET A 43 5.52 -10.67 2.15
C MET A 43 6.52 -9.90 3.03
N MET A 44 6.56 -8.58 2.95
CA MET A 44 7.38 -7.75 3.85
C MET A 44 6.94 -7.83 5.30
N VAL A 45 5.63 -7.91 5.58
CA VAL A 45 5.10 -8.10 6.94
C VAL A 45 5.61 -9.42 7.54
N LEU A 46 5.68 -10.49 6.74
CA LEU A 46 6.30 -11.75 7.17
C LEU A 46 7.79 -11.58 7.48
N VAL A 47 8.55 -10.93 6.59
CA VAL A 47 9.98 -10.67 6.82
C VAL A 47 10.21 -9.85 8.11
N LEU A 48 9.37 -8.85 8.35
CA LEU A 48 9.39 -8.07 9.58
C LEU A 48 9.06 -8.92 10.81
N ALA A 49 8.07 -9.80 10.73
CA ALA A 49 7.73 -10.71 11.82
C ALA A 49 8.92 -11.62 12.17
N LEU A 50 9.57 -12.22 11.17
CA LEU A 50 10.77 -13.05 11.34
C LEU A 50 11.92 -12.27 11.99
N ASN A 51 12.22 -11.08 11.50
CA ASN A 51 13.24 -10.20 12.08
C ASN A 51 12.92 -9.87 13.55
N ARG A 52 11.64 -9.65 13.89
CA ARG A 52 11.22 -9.39 15.28
C ARG A 52 11.27 -10.62 16.17
N LEU A 53 11.16 -11.82 15.60
CA LEU A 53 11.34 -13.08 16.31
C LEU A 53 12.81 -13.30 16.66
N GLU A 54 13.74 -13.03 15.74
CA GLU A 54 15.17 -13.19 15.98
C GLU A 54 15.72 -12.17 16.98
N VAL A 55 15.42 -10.88 16.76
CA VAL A 55 15.97 -9.79 17.59
C VAL A 55 15.47 -9.86 19.04
N VAL A 56 14.22 -10.31 19.26
CA VAL A 56 13.58 -10.24 20.59
C VAL A 56 13.33 -11.61 21.20
N GLY A 57 13.16 -12.66 20.40
CA GLY A 57 12.83 -14.00 20.89
C GLY A 57 14.00 -14.73 21.56
N GLU A 58 15.21 -14.14 21.57
CA GLU A 58 16.47 -14.79 21.99
C GLU A 58 16.78 -16.09 21.23
N ILE A 59 15.96 -16.46 20.22
CA ILE A 59 16.20 -17.60 19.35
C ILE A 59 17.27 -17.17 18.35
N ARG A 60 18.51 -17.54 18.65
CA ARG A 60 19.64 -17.41 17.71
C ARG A 60 19.50 -18.47 16.62
N ILE A 61 18.57 -18.27 15.69
CA ILE A 61 18.43 -19.13 14.51
C ILE A 61 19.71 -18.99 13.66
N ILE A 62 20.29 -17.79 13.62
CA ILE A 62 21.38 -17.43 12.70
C ILE A 62 22.44 -16.59 13.44
N SER A 63 23.71 -16.73 13.04
CA SER A 63 24.79 -15.88 13.54
C SER A 63 24.55 -14.41 13.17
N CYS A 64 24.91 -13.49 14.06
CA CYS A 64 24.63 -12.05 13.93
C CYS A 64 25.14 -11.46 12.59
N ALA A 65 26.29 -11.92 12.08
CA ALA A 65 26.85 -11.45 10.81
C ALA A 65 26.10 -11.95 9.56
N THR A 66 25.41 -13.10 9.66
CA THR A 66 24.60 -13.66 8.55
C THR A 66 23.15 -13.17 8.58
N SER A 67 22.68 -12.65 9.71
CA SER A 67 21.33 -12.12 9.91
C SER A 67 20.97 -11.00 8.92
N THR A 68 21.79 -9.94 8.82
CA THR A 68 21.53 -8.83 7.90
C THR A 68 21.44 -9.27 6.45
N LYS A 69 22.36 -10.13 6.00
CA LYS A 69 22.36 -10.67 4.62
C LYS A 69 21.11 -11.48 4.33
N MET A 70 20.67 -12.32 5.27
CA MET A 70 19.44 -13.08 5.12
C MET A 70 18.23 -12.16 4.97
N TYR A 71 18.05 -11.18 5.86
CA TYR A 71 16.88 -10.30 5.78
C TYR A 71 16.90 -9.44 4.53
N THR A 72 18.07 -8.97 4.08
CA THR A 72 18.19 -8.30 2.78
C THR A 72 17.77 -9.22 1.63
N MET A 73 18.19 -10.49 1.65
CA MET A 73 17.78 -11.48 0.65
C MET A 73 16.25 -11.73 0.69
N LEU A 74 15.67 -11.90 1.87
CA LEU A 74 14.22 -12.10 2.02
C LEU A 74 13.43 -10.88 1.54
N THR A 75 13.86 -9.67 1.89
CA THR A 75 13.28 -8.42 1.38
C THR A 75 13.37 -8.36 -0.15
N PHE A 76 14.51 -8.73 -0.73
CA PHE A 76 14.67 -8.79 -2.18
C PHE A 76 13.69 -9.80 -2.81
N LEU A 77 13.57 -10.99 -2.22
CA LEU A 77 12.61 -12.01 -2.68
C LEU A 77 11.16 -11.52 -2.61
N SER A 78 10.76 -10.81 -1.55
CA SER A 78 9.43 -10.21 -1.44
C SER A 78 9.14 -9.23 -2.59
N TRP A 79 10.13 -8.42 -2.99
CA TRP A 79 10.00 -7.54 -4.15
C TRP A 79 9.90 -8.31 -5.46
N MET A 80 10.70 -9.36 -5.63
CA MET A 80 10.65 -10.20 -6.83
C MET A 80 9.29 -10.88 -7.00
N ILE A 81 8.66 -11.32 -5.90
CA ILE A 81 7.28 -11.84 -5.90
C ILE A 81 6.31 -10.74 -6.38
N GLY A 82 6.39 -9.54 -5.82
CA GLY A 82 5.57 -8.40 -6.26
C GLY A 82 5.74 -8.09 -7.75
N VAL A 83 6.98 -8.03 -8.24
CA VAL A 83 7.28 -7.80 -9.66
C VAL A 83 6.72 -8.92 -10.53
N ALA A 84 6.79 -10.19 -10.09
CA ALA A 84 6.22 -11.30 -10.84
C ALA A 84 4.69 -11.16 -10.98
N PHE A 85 3.98 -10.86 -9.89
CA PHE A 85 2.53 -10.58 -9.95
C PHE A 85 2.22 -9.36 -10.82
N PHE A 86 3.02 -8.29 -10.72
CA PHE A 86 2.86 -7.11 -11.57
C PHE A 86 2.95 -7.46 -13.06
N CYS A 87 3.94 -8.25 -13.46
CA CYS A 87 4.07 -8.74 -14.83
C CYS A 87 2.87 -9.59 -15.25
N CYS A 88 2.34 -10.44 -14.37
CA CYS A 88 1.11 -11.19 -14.64
C CYS A 88 -0.07 -10.25 -14.92
N TYR A 89 -0.31 -9.22 -14.09
CA TYR A 89 -1.39 -8.26 -14.30
C TYR A 89 -1.25 -7.38 -15.55
N LEU A 90 -0.05 -7.28 -16.13
CA LEU A 90 0.18 -6.54 -17.38
C LEU A 90 -0.07 -7.38 -18.64
N THR A 91 -0.41 -8.67 -18.47
CA THR A 91 -0.66 -9.59 -19.59
C THR A 91 -2.03 -9.28 -20.21
N PRO A 92 -2.20 -9.35 -21.55
CA PRO A 92 -3.49 -9.06 -22.18
C PRO A 92 -4.64 -10.01 -21.76
N HIS A 93 -4.30 -11.19 -21.24
CA HIS A 93 -5.26 -12.22 -20.84
C HIS A 93 -5.79 -12.04 -19.41
N THR A 94 -5.16 -11.20 -18.59
CA THR A 94 -5.58 -10.97 -17.20
C THR A 94 -5.08 -9.62 -16.71
N GLY A 95 -5.91 -8.90 -15.95
CA GLY A 95 -5.43 -7.73 -15.25
C GLY A 95 -6.50 -7.02 -14.45
N MET A 96 -6.05 -6.01 -13.71
CA MET A 96 -6.92 -5.26 -12.83
C MET A 96 -7.70 -4.23 -13.64
N LYS A 97 -9.03 -4.33 -13.62
CA LYS A 97 -9.92 -3.32 -14.20
C LYS A 97 -10.70 -2.60 -13.11
N TYR A 98 -10.83 -1.29 -13.29
CA TYR A 98 -11.60 -0.46 -12.40
C TYR A 98 -13.04 -0.36 -12.90
N ASN A 99 -13.98 -0.83 -12.10
CA ASN A 99 -15.40 -0.71 -12.41
C ASN A 99 -15.92 0.64 -11.91
N HIS A 100 -16.05 1.62 -12.81
CA HIS A 100 -16.53 2.97 -12.50
C HIS A 100 -17.94 3.02 -11.91
N ARG A 101 -18.80 2.03 -12.19
CA ARG A 101 -20.18 2.02 -11.70
C ARG A 101 -20.23 1.69 -10.21
N ASN A 102 -19.36 0.78 -9.78
CA ASN A 102 -19.36 0.22 -8.43
C ASN A 102 -18.13 0.66 -7.60
N PHE A 103 -17.26 1.52 -8.17
CA PHE A 103 -16.06 2.09 -7.57
C PHE A 103 -15.09 1.07 -6.93
N TYR A 104 -14.90 -0.09 -7.57
CA TYR A 104 -13.99 -1.13 -7.08
C TYR A 104 -13.09 -1.67 -8.19
N TRP A 105 -11.98 -2.25 -7.78
CA TRP A 105 -11.08 -2.99 -8.67
C TRP A 105 -11.46 -4.46 -8.69
N SER A 106 -11.51 -5.04 -9.88
CA SER A 106 -11.69 -6.48 -10.07
C SER A 106 -10.63 -7.03 -10.99
N LEU A 107 -10.21 -8.25 -10.72
CA LEU A 107 -9.40 -9.02 -11.67
C LEU A 107 -10.33 -9.46 -12.80
N GLU A 108 -10.04 -9.04 -14.02
CA GLU A 108 -10.79 -9.41 -15.22
C GLU A 108 -9.85 -10.04 -16.24
N GLY A 109 -10.34 -11.03 -17.00
CA GLY A 109 -9.52 -11.74 -17.96
C GLY A 109 -10.18 -13.04 -18.43
N GLU A 110 -9.37 -13.92 -19.01
CA GLU A 110 -9.76 -15.31 -19.23
C GLU A 110 -10.00 -16.00 -17.89
N GLU A 111 -11.13 -16.70 -17.77
CA GLU A 111 -11.60 -17.30 -16.51
C GLU A 111 -10.54 -18.20 -15.86
N ASN A 112 -9.97 -19.15 -16.62
CA ASN A 112 -8.95 -20.08 -16.12
C ASN A 112 -7.68 -19.37 -15.63
N ILE A 113 -7.25 -18.30 -16.30
CA ILE A 113 -6.02 -17.57 -15.93
C ILE A 113 -6.29 -16.69 -14.70
N THR A 114 -7.46 -16.05 -14.67
CA THR A 114 -7.91 -15.20 -13.57
C THR A 114 -8.09 -16.02 -12.29
N GLU A 115 -8.71 -17.20 -12.39
CA GLU A 115 -8.86 -18.14 -11.27
C GLU A 115 -7.49 -18.61 -10.76
N ALA A 116 -6.61 -19.08 -11.65
CA ALA A 116 -5.27 -19.51 -11.27
C ALA A 116 -4.44 -18.39 -10.61
N LEU A 117 -4.57 -17.15 -11.10
CA LEU A 117 -3.88 -15.99 -10.53
C LEU A 117 -4.46 -15.64 -9.14
N SER A 118 -5.79 -15.62 -9.00
CA SER A 118 -6.47 -15.42 -7.72
C SER A 118 -6.09 -16.49 -6.69
N ASP A 119 -5.99 -17.75 -7.10
CA ASP A 119 -5.50 -18.84 -6.24
C ASP A 119 -4.05 -18.62 -5.84
N ALA A 120 -3.18 -18.20 -6.76
CA ALA A 120 -1.79 -17.88 -6.46
C ALA A 120 -1.67 -16.70 -5.48
N GLU A 121 -2.49 -15.65 -5.63
CA GLU A 121 -2.59 -14.54 -4.69
C GLU A 121 -2.97 -15.06 -3.30
N THR A 122 -4.02 -15.87 -3.22
CA THR A 122 -4.56 -16.42 -1.97
C THR A 122 -3.54 -17.34 -1.28
N TYR A 123 -2.97 -18.30 -2.01
CA TYR A 123 -2.02 -19.28 -1.46
C TYR A 123 -0.66 -18.68 -1.12
N SER A 124 -0.28 -17.55 -1.72
CA SER A 124 0.94 -16.85 -1.34
C SER A 124 0.74 -15.96 -0.11
N THR A 125 -0.38 -15.24 -0.03
CA THR A 125 -0.62 -14.23 1.01
C THR A 125 -1.12 -14.81 2.33
N ILE A 126 -2.08 -15.74 2.31
CA ILE A 126 -2.70 -16.28 3.53
C ILE A 126 -1.69 -17.00 4.42
N PRO A 127 -0.86 -17.95 3.92
CA PRO A 127 0.13 -18.61 4.77
C PRO A 127 1.17 -17.63 5.33
N ALA A 128 1.61 -16.66 4.52
CA ALA A 128 2.57 -15.64 4.97
C ALA A 128 2.00 -14.82 6.13
N LEU A 129 0.75 -14.40 6.03
CA LEU A 129 0.07 -13.63 7.07
C LEU A 129 -0.22 -14.47 8.32
N ALA A 130 -0.63 -15.73 8.14
CA ALA A 130 -0.84 -16.67 9.25
C ALA A 130 0.45 -16.90 10.04
N ILE A 131 1.57 -17.14 9.35
CA ILE A 131 2.89 -17.28 10.00
C ILE A 131 3.27 -15.99 10.74
N ALA A 132 3.08 -14.82 10.11
CA ALA A 132 3.38 -13.53 10.75
C ALA A 132 2.55 -13.32 12.03
N LEU A 133 1.26 -13.62 12.00
CA LEU A 133 0.36 -13.53 13.15
C LEU A 133 0.76 -14.50 14.26
N LEU A 134 1.09 -15.76 13.93
CA LEU A 134 1.56 -16.73 14.92
C LEU A 134 2.84 -16.27 15.61
N ILE A 135 3.76 -15.66 14.86
CA ILE A 135 4.99 -15.07 15.41
C ILE A 135 4.65 -13.93 16.37
N TYR A 136 3.78 -13.00 15.97
CA TYR A 136 3.40 -11.87 16.83
C TYR A 136 2.59 -12.31 18.06
N ALA A 137 1.69 -13.27 17.93
CA ALA A 137 0.92 -13.84 19.02
C ALA A 137 1.84 -14.56 20.03
N LYS A 138 2.75 -15.42 19.55
CA LYS A 138 3.76 -16.06 20.40
C LYS A 138 4.59 -15.02 21.16
N LYS A 139 4.99 -13.95 20.48
CA LYS A 139 5.74 -12.86 21.09
C LYS A 139 4.93 -12.11 22.15
N ALA A 140 3.65 -11.82 21.89
CA ALA A 140 2.75 -11.21 22.86
C ALA A 140 2.61 -12.09 24.12
N LEU A 141 2.52 -13.41 23.95
CA LEU A 141 2.44 -14.37 25.06
C LEU A 141 3.74 -14.49 25.85
N ILE A 142 4.90 -14.35 25.22
CA ILE A 142 6.19 -14.33 25.93
C ILE A 142 6.38 -12.99 26.65
N SER A 143 5.94 -11.90 26.03
CA SER A 143 5.98 -10.55 26.59
C SER A 143 5.21 -10.41 27.90
N THR A 144 4.17 -11.20 28.15
CA THR A 144 3.46 -11.12 29.44
C THR A 144 4.30 -11.66 30.59
N LYS A 145 5.36 -12.42 30.31
CA LYS A 145 6.27 -13.01 31.30
C LYS A 145 7.54 -12.20 31.55
N LYS A 146 7.96 -11.36 30.59
CA LYS A 146 9.16 -10.52 30.68
C LYS A 146 8.76 -9.04 30.67
N ILE A 147 9.44 -8.20 31.43
CA ILE A 147 9.22 -6.75 31.38
C ILE A 147 9.74 -6.24 30.03
N LEU A 148 8.85 -6.10 29.04
CA LEU A 148 9.19 -5.47 27.77
C LEU A 148 9.34 -3.97 27.92
N SER A 149 10.18 -3.39 27.08
CA SER A 149 10.22 -1.94 26.97
C SER A 149 8.92 -1.40 26.37
N ASN A 150 8.49 -0.22 26.83
CA ASN A 150 7.31 0.47 26.27
C ASN A 150 7.42 0.66 24.74
N GLN A 151 8.64 0.74 24.20
CA GLN A 151 8.88 0.85 22.78
C GLN A 151 8.55 -0.45 22.04
N GLU A 152 8.90 -1.61 22.61
CA GLU A 152 8.59 -2.91 21.99
C GLU A 152 7.10 -3.22 22.01
N ILE A 153 6.40 -2.90 23.10
CA ILE A 153 4.94 -3.08 23.18
C ILE A 153 4.25 -2.26 22.09
N ARG A 154 4.68 -1.01 21.88
CA ARG A 154 4.13 -0.16 20.81
C ARG A 154 4.37 -0.76 19.43
N ILE A 155 5.58 -1.25 19.15
CA ILE A 155 5.89 -1.86 17.85
C ILE A 155 5.07 -3.14 17.64
N LEU A 156 4.90 -3.96 18.69
CA LEU A 156 4.09 -5.18 18.63
C LEU A 156 2.61 -4.85 18.39
N LEU A 157 2.07 -3.88 19.11
CA LEU A 157 0.70 -3.41 18.93
C LEU A 157 0.48 -2.86 17.52
N GLN A 158 1.43 -2.08 16.99
CA GLN A 158 1.39 -1.60 15.62
C GLN A 158 1.27 -2.75 14.62
N ALA A 159 2.14 -3.76 14.76
CA ALA A 159 2.15 -4.90 13.86
C ALA A 159 0.86 -5.73 13.96
N LEU A 160 0.32 -5.92 15.17
CA LEU A 160 -0.96 -6.61 15.36
C LEU A 160 -2.14 -5.86 14.72
N ILE A 161 -2.17 -4.53 14.81
CA ILE A 161 -3.18 -3.71 14.15
C ILE A 161 -3.08 -3.87 12.64
N ILE A 162 -1.87 -3.73 12.06
CA ILE A 162 -1.65 -3.87 10.62
C ILE A 162 -2.05 -5.27 10.14
N CYS A 163 -1.54 -6.33 10.78
CA CYS A 163 -1.91 -7.69 10.41
C CYS A 163 -3.41 -7.96 10.56
N GLY A 164 -4.05 -7.43 11.61
CA GLY A 164 -5.49 -7.56 11.81
C GLY A 164 -6.30 -6.87 10.71
N CYS A 165 -5.90 -5.67 10.29
CA CYS A 165 -6.52 -4.98 9.16
C CYS A 165 -6.36 -5.76 7.85
N ILE A 166 -5.16 -6.28 7.55
CA ILE A 166 -4.92 -7.09 6.35
C ILE A 166 -5.75 -8.39 6.39
N VAL A 167 -5.85 -9.08 7.53
CA VAL A 167 -6.72 -10.27 7.63
C VAL A 167 -8.17 -9.91 7.37
N LEU A 168 -8.67 -8.84 7.99
CA LEU A 168 -10.05 -8.40 7.79
C LEU A 168 -10.32 -8.08 6.33
N GLU A 169 -9.36 -7.45 5.65
CA GLU A 169 -9.42 -7.15 4.23
C GLU A 169 -9.47 -8.40 3.36
N ILE A 170 -8.55 -9.35 3.55
CA ILE A 170 -8.58 -10.63 2.83
C ILE A 170 -9.91 -11.34 3.08
N CYS A 171 -10.41 -11.33 4.32
CA CYS A 171 -11.71 -11.89 4.66
C CYS A 171 -12.85 -11.24 3.87
N CYS A 172 -12.88 -9.91 3.82
CA CYS A 172 -13.86 -9.15 3.05
C CYS A 172 -13.73 -9.36 1.54
N TRP A 173 -12.52 -9.51 1.02
CA TRP A 173 -12.28 -9.65 -0.42
C TRP A 173 -12.68 -11.03 -0.95
N HIS A 174 -12.31 -12.10 -0.24
CA HIS A 174 -12.54 -13.48 -0.70
C HIS A 174 -13.85 -14.09 -0.19
N TRP A 175 -14.33 -13.67 0.99
CA TRP A 175 -15.52 -14.25 1.62
C TRP A 175 -16.60 -13.20 1.94
N GLY A 176 -16.42 -11.95 1.54
CA GLY A 176 -17.36 -10.86 1.83
C GLY A 176 -18.79 -11.16 1.42
N ASP A 177 -18.99 -11.84 0.30
CA ASP A 177 -20.32 -12.21 -0.20
C ASP A 177 -21.11 -13.14 0.74
N HIS A 178 -20.42 -13.85 1.65
CA HIS A 178 -21.08 -14.73 2.62
C HIS A 178 -21.61 -13.99 3.86
N PHE A 179 -21.00 -12.86 4.24
CA PHE A 179 -21.29 -12.20 5.53
C PHE A 179 -21.58 -10.70 5.45
N LEU A 180 -21.24 -10.04 4.34
CA LEU A 180 -21.61 -8.66 4.07
C LEU A 180 -22.93 -8.64 3.29
N PRO A 181 -23.77 -7.61 3.49
CA PRO A 181 -24.99 -7.47 2.71
C PRO A 181 -24.66 -7.31 1.23
N ASN A 182 -25.41 -7.97 0.35
CA ASN A 182 -25.30 -7.72 -1.10
C ASN A 182 -25.92 -6.35 -1.42
N SER A 183 -25.10 -5.31 -1.29
CA SER A 183 -25.50 -3.92 -1.47
C SER A 183 -24.52 -3.20 -2.38
N PHE A 184 -25.00 -2.15 -3.04
CA PHE A 184 -24.15 -1.27 -3.86
C PHE A 184 -22.96 -0.69 -3.07
N TYR A 185 -23.12 -0.49 -1.76
CA TYR A 185 -22.10 0.13 -0.89
C TYR A 185 -20.99 -0.84 -0.46
N THR A 186 -21.26 -2.15 -0.48
CA THR A 186 -20.32 -3.17 -0.01
C THR A 186 -18.96 -3.12 -0.72
N PRO A 187 -18.89 -3.19 -2.07
CA PRO A 187 -17.60 -3.09 -2.77
C PRO A 187 -16.92 -1.73 -2.59
N ILE A 188 -17.69 -0.64 -2.45
CA ILE A 188 -17.16 0.71 -2.20
C ILE A 188 -16.44 0.77 -0.85
N VAL A 189 -17.05 0.22 0.20
CA VAL A 189 -16.48 0.20 1.55
C VAL A 189 -15.22 -0.66 1.58
N ILE A 190 -15.25 -1.85 0.98
CA ILE A 190 -14.09 -2.76 0.91
C ILE A 190 -12.92 -2.06 0.19
N ASN A 191 -13.18 -1.47 -0.98
CA ASN A 191 -12.14 -0.79 -1.75
C ASN A 191 -11.60 0.47 -1.05
N THR A 192 -12.46 1.20 -0.34
CA THR A 192 -12.03 2.35 0.47
C THR A 192 -11.15 1.91 1.64
N MET A 193 -11.51 0.82 2.31
CA MET A 193 -10.70 0.23 3.36
C MET A 193 -9.30 -0.15 2.84
N TRP A 194 -9.24 -0.77 1.65
CA TRP A 194 -7.98 -1.12 0.97
C TRP A 194 -7.09 0.07 0.66
N ILE A 195 -7.66 1.13 0.10
CA ILE A 195 -6.92 2.37 -0.20
C ILE A 195 -6.40 3.02 1.09
N LEU A 196 -7.23 3.07 2.15
CA LEU A 196 -6.83 3.66 3.42
C LEU A 196 -5.75 2.84 4.12
N GLU A 197 -5.84 1.52 4.07
CA GLU A 197 -4.86 0.59 4.64
C GLU A 197 -3.49 0.77 3.96
N ASN A 198 -3.45 0.68 2.62
CA ASN A 198 -2.21 0.79 1.85
C ASN A 198 -1.62 2.20 1.89
N GLY A 199 -2.45 3.24 1.79
CA GLY A 199 -2.00 4.62 1.59
C GLY A 199 -1.80 5.43 2.87
N ALA A 200 -2.68 5.27 3.86
CA ALA A 200 -2.74 6.19 5.00
C ALA A 200 -2.38 5.50 6.33
N LEU A 201 -2.90 4.31 6.58
CA LEU A 201 -2.82 3.65 7.88
C LEU A 201 -1.36 3.37 8.26
N ASN A 202 -0.59 2.74 7.38
CA ASN A 202 0.79 2.35 7.64
C ASN A 202 1.68 3.57 7.99
N PRO A 203 1.80 4.61 7.15
CA PRO A 203 2.57 5.82 7.49
C PRO A 203 2.08 6.53 8.75
N THR A 204 0.76 6.61 8.94
CA THR A 204 0.14 7.27 10.10
C THR A 204 0.51 6.55 11.39
N LEU A 205 0.41 5.21 11.41
CA LEU A 205 0.81 4.41 12.54
C LEU A 205 2.30 4.57 12.85
N TYR A 206 3.18 4.61 11.84
CA TYR A 206 4.60 4.88 12.05
C TYR A 206 4.85 6.26 12.68
N LEU A 207 4.16 7.31 12.23
CA LEU A 207 4.30 8.66 12.80
C LEU A 207 3.77 8.77 14.23
N ILE A 208 2.66 8.09 14.53
CA ILE A 208 2.06 8.09 15.87
C ILE A 208 2.91 7.28 16.85
N MET A 209 3.33 6.08 16.45
CA MET A 209 3.91 5.09 17.38
C MET A 209 5.44 5.17 17.47
N ASN A 210 6.13 5.65 16.43
CA ASN A 210 7.59 5.75 16.41
C ASN A 210 8.08 7.18 16.66
N LYS A 211 8.48 7.45 17.91
CA LYS A 211 8.99 8.76 18.34
C LYS A 211 10.23 9.22 17.55
N SER A 212 11.08 8.29 17.08
CA SER A 212 12.28 8.62 16.31
C SER A 212 11.91 9.13 14.92
N ILE A 213 11.04 8.40 14.22
CA ILE A 213 10.53 8.80 12.90
C ILE A 213 9.79 10.13 13.00
N ARG A 214 8.92 10.29 14.01
CA ARG A 214 8.17 11.53 14.22
C ARG A 214 9.08 12.75 14.42
N ARG A 215 10.15 12.64 15.22
CA ARG A 215 11.10 13.75 15.41
C ARG A 215 11.73 14.16 14.08
N LYS A 216 12.28 13.19 13.34
CA LYS A 216 12.87 13.45 12.01
C LYS A 216 11.88 14.07 11.03
N PHE A 217 10.63 13.60 11.04
CA PHE A 217 9.58 14.17 10.20
C PHE A 217 9.28 15.63 10.57
N VAL A 218 9.15 15.94 11.86
CA VAL A 218 8.97 17.33 12.34
C VAL A 218 10.17 18.20 12.00
N ASP A 219 11.39 17.68 12.10
CA ASP A 219 12.62 18.40 11.75
C ASP A 219 12.63 18.76 10.25
N ILE A 220 12.26 17.83 9.37
CA ILE A 220 12.15 18.07 7.92
C ILE A 220 11.07 19.12 7.61
N VAL A 221 9.90 18.99 8.22
CA VAL A 221 8.76 19.91 7.98
C VAL A 221 9.05 21.30 8.55
N SER A 222 9.67 21.40 9.72
CA SER A 222 10.05 22.68 10.33
C SER A 222 11.20 23.37 9.60
N PHE A 223 12.18 22.62 9.10
CA PHE A 223 13.24 23.16 8.24
C PHE A 223 12.66 23.76 6.96
N SER A 224 11.68 23.09 6.34
CA SER A 224 10.96 23.61 5.17
C SER A 224 10.28 24.96 5.47
N LYS A 225 9.64 25.09 6.63
CA LYS A 225 9.01 26.35 7.06
C LYS A 225 10.04 27.47 7.26
N ASN A 226 11.16 27.17 7.92
CA ASN A 226 12.22 28.16 8.16
C ASN A 226 12.88 28.62 6.86
N TYR A 227 13.07 27.72 5.89
CA TYR A 227 13.56 28.07 4.57
C TYR A 227 12.59 28.97 3.79
N GLN A 228 11.29 28.66 3.79
CA GLN A 228 10.28 29.51 3.14
C GLN A 228 10.20 30.91 3.74
N LEU A 229 10.33 31.04 5.07
CA LEU A 229 10.39 32.33 5.74
C LEU A 229 11.66 33.10 5.36
N PHE A 230 12.81 32.42 5.27
CA PHE A 230 14.07 33.03 4.85
C PHE A 230 14.02 33.53 3.40
N VAL A 231 13.41 32.77 2.47
CA VAL A 231 13.25 33.19 1.08
C VAL A 231 12.31 34.39 0.98
N SER A 232 11.20 34.38 1.73
CA SER A 232 10.24 35.50 1.76
C SER A 232 10.84 36.78 2.36
N ALA A 233 11.75 36.65 3.33
CA ALA A 233 12.43 37.80 3.94
C ALA A 233 13.48 38.43 3.00
N ASN A 234 14.04 37.67 2.06
CA ASN A 234 15.10 38.10 1.15
C ASN A 234 14.62 38.38 -0.28
N SER A 235 13.34 38.15 -0.60
CA SER A 235 12.79 38.57 -1.89
C SER A 235 12.71 40.09 -1.93
N VAL A 236 13.61 40.70 -2.70
CA VAL A 236 13.61 42.15 -2.97
C VAL A 236 12.24 42.54 -3.52
N PRO A 237 11.54 43.54 -2.95
CA PRO A 237 10.25 43.96 -3.45
C PRO A 237 10.39 44.39 -4.91
N THR A 238 9.68 43.69 -5.79
CA THR A 238 9.65 43.99 -7.22
C THR A 238 9.16 45.43 -7.37
N PRO A 239 9.91 46.32 -8.03
CA PRO A 239 9.51 47.71 -8.18
C PRO A 239 8.17 47.76 -8.90
N ILE A 240 7.19 48.39 -8.25
CA ILE A 240 5.87 48.60 -8.83
C ILE A 240 6.08 49.47 -10.07
N SER A 241 5.95 48.86 -11.25
CA SER A 241 5.94 49.60 -12.51
C SER A 241 4.71 50.50 -12.50
N GLN A 242 4.93 51.77 -12.22
CA GLN A 242 3.91 52.81 -12.40
C GLN A 242 3.63 52.95 -13.90
N ASN A 243 2.68 52.18 -14.42
CA ASN A 243 2.10 52.44 -15.73
C ASN A 243 1.23 53.70 -15.61
N ARG A 244 1.74 54.78 -16.18
CA ARG A 244 0.95 55.95 -16.59
C ARG A 244 0.26 55.67 -17.91
#